data_AF-A0A9X6TI78-F1
#
_entry.id   AF-A0A9X6TI78-F1
#
_cell.length_a   1.000
_cell.length_b   1.000
_cell.length_c   1.000
_cell.angle_alpha   90.00
_cell.angle_beta   90.00
_cell.angle_gamma   90.00
#
_symmetry.space_group_name_H-M   'P 1'
#
loop_
_entity.id
_entity.type
_entity.pdbx_description
1 polymer ?
#
loop_
_entity_poly.entity_id
_entity_poly.type
_entity_poly.pdbx_seq_one_letter_code
_entity_poly.pdbx_strand_id
1 'polypeptide(L)'
;MSAFELDYEAIEKLEEKMRLLPNKMEPTINTILHTEGIRIAIEEITKLIPVSRSKWSVRNKTHAKDSNWSKSEKMNLGFRILARGGAANKKGSFGYLVFPNEGRGSHNPLEQRFAERGIVNARPRILGELHKGVDKVLEEEL
;
A
#
# COMPACT_ATOMS: atom_id res chain seq x y z
N MET A 1 -10.22 -21.77 16.40
CA MET A 1 -10.48 -20.41 15.86
C MET A 1 -9.75 -19.44 16.76
N SER A 2 -8.84 -18.64 16.23
CA SER A 2 -8.18 -17.56 16.98
C SER A 2 -8.86 -16.25 16.60
N ALA A 3 -9.72 -15.75 17.48
CA ALA A 3 -10.29 -14.42 17.36
C ALA A 3 -9.25 -13.40 17.86
N PHE A 4 -9.00 -12.36 17.06
CA PHE A 4 -8.33 -11.16 17.55
C PHE A 4 -9.44 -10.25 18.07
N GLU A 5 -9.66 -10.29 19.38
CA GLU A 5 -10.51 -9.31 20.04
C GLU A 5 -9.68 -8.04 20.24
N LEU A 6 -10.16 -6.93 19.68
CA LEU A 6 -9.62 -5.62 20.02
C LEU A 6 -9.97 -5.38 21.50
N ASP A 7 -8.94 -5.29 22.33
CA ASP A 7 -9.10 -4.89 23.73
C ASP A 7 -9.84 -3.54 23.76
N TYR A 8 -11.03 -3.54 24.35
CA TYR A 8 -11.90 -2.37 24.45
C TYR A 8 -11.14 -1.18 25.06
N GLU A 9 -10.26 -1.46 26.02
CA GLU A 9 -9.46 -0.45 26.70
C GLU A 9 -8.43 0.22 25.76
N ALA A 10 -7.95 -0.51 24.75
CA ALA A 10 -7.03 0.03 23.74
C ALA A 10 -7.75 0.96 22.75
N ILE A 11 -9.01 0.66 22.42
CA ILE A 11 -9.85 1.54 21.60
C ILE A 11 -10.22 2.81 22.38
N GLU A 12 -10.59 2.68 23.64
CA GLU A 12 -11.02 3.80 24.48
C GLU A 12 -9.87 4.81 24.73
N LYS A 13 -8.65 4.31 24.99
CA LYS A 13 -7.45 5.15 25.08
C LYS A 13 -7.12 5.86 23.77
N LEU A 14 -7.39 5.20 22.63
CA LEU A 14 -7.21 5.83 21.31
C LEU A 14 -8.24 6.94 21.11
N GLU A 15 -9.50 6.71 21.49
CA GLU A 15 -10.57 7.69 21.41
C GLU A 15 -10.32 8.91 22.32
N GLU A 16 -9.84 8.71 23.54
CA GLU A 16 -9.45 9.80 24.46
C GLU A 16 -8.29 10.62 23.91
N LYS A 17 -7.24 9.99 23.39
CA LYS A 17 -6.12 10.67 22.72
C LYS A 17 -6.60 11.48 21.51
N MET A 18 -7.57 10.96 20.76
CA MET A 18 -8.18 11.67 19.62
C MET A 18 -9.05 12.85 20.07
N ARG A 19 -9.73 12.77 21.22
CA ARG A 19 -10.50 13.88 21.81
C ARG A 19 -9.64 15.01 22.34
N LEU A 20 -8.41 14.73 22.78
CA LEU A 20 -7.48 15.75 23.29
C LEU A 20 -6.84 16.60 22.18
N LEU A 21 -6.84 16.12 20.93
CA LEU A 21 -6.21 16.81 19.79
C LEU A 21 -7.16 16.97 18.59
N PRO A 22 -8.34 17.59 18.77
CA PRO A 22 -9.24 17.85 17.67
C PRO A 22 -8.53 18.77 16.68
N ASN A 23 -8.55 18.41 15.40
CA ASN A 23 -7.92 19.11 14.25
C ASN A 23 -6.43 18.83 13.98
N LYS A 24 -5.66 18.18 14.87
CA LYS A 24 -4.25 17.80 14.58
C LYS A 24 -4.09 16.35 14.15
N MET A 25 -4.97 15.48 14.63
CA MET A 25 -4.87 14.04 14.40
C MET A 25 -5.08 13.65 12.93
N GLU A 26 -6.17 14.13 12.31
CA GLU A 26 -6.50 13.81 10.92
C GLU A 26 -5.44 14.30 9.92
N PRO A 27 -4.91 15.54 10.02
CA PRO A 27 -3.77 15.96 9.19
C PRO A 27 -2.51 15.10 9.37
N THR A 28 -2.21 14.70 10.60
CA THR A 28 -1.05 13.83 10.90
C THR A 28 -1.23 12.45 10.28
N ILE A 29 -2.39 11.82 10.47
CA ILE A 29 -2.71 10.52 9.86
C ILE A 29 -2.65 10.61 8.34
N ASN A 30 -3.25 11.63 7.74
CA ASN A 30 -3.20 11.84 6.30
C ASN A 30 -1.76 12.01 5.81
N THR A 31 -0.94 12.79 6.52
CA THR A 31 0.48 12.98 6.17
C THR A 31 1.20 11.65 6.14
N ILE A 32 1.09 10.84 7.20
CA ILE A 32 1.76 9.53 7.30
C ILE A 32 1.27 8.56 6.23
N LEU A 33 -0.05 8.48 6.01
CA LEU A 33 -0.62 7.62 4.96
C LEU A 33 -0.13 8.04 3.58
N HIS A 34 -0.04 9.34 3.32
CA HIS A 34 0.33 9.91 2.01
C HIS A 34 1.85 9.97 1.78
N THR A 35 2.67 9.65 2.78
CA THR A 35 4.12 9.52 2.66
C THR A 35 4.54 8.07 2.87
N GLU A 36 4.63 7.63 4.13
CA GLU A 36 5.09 6.32 4.54
C GLU A 36 4.14 5.22 4.10
N GLY A 37 2.82 5.45 4.23
CA GLY A 37 1.80 4.49 3.81
C GLY A 37 1.93 4.10 2.34
N ILE A 38 1.99 5.11 1.46
CA ILE A 38 2.20 4.92 0.03
C ILE A 38 3.54 4.22 -0.25
N ARG A 39 4.63 4.68 0.38
CA ARG A 39 5.98 4.12 0.17
C ARG A 39 6.02 2.63 0.53
N ILE A 40 5.58 2.28 1.74
CA ILE A 40 5.56 0.90 2.24
C ILE A 40 4.69 0.02 1.37
N ALA A 41 3.49 0.49 0.99
CA ALA A 41 2.60 -0.27 0.14
C ALA A 41 3.19 -0.54 -1.25
N ILE A 42 3.81 0.47 -1.88
CA ILE A 42 4.51 0.27 -3.17
C ILE A 42 5.65 -0.74 -3.01
N GLU A 43 6.46 -0.65 -1.95
CA GLU A 43 7.55 -1.61 -1.69
C GLU A 43 7.03 -3.05 -1.59
N GLU A 44 6.02 -3.30 -0.75
CA GLU A 44 5.49 -4.65 -0.52
C GLU A 44 4.81 -5.23 -1.76
N ILE A 45 4.08 -4.41 -2.52
CA ILE A 45 3.49 -4.85 -3.79
C ILE A 45 4.59 -5.18 -4.80
N THR A 46 5.61 -4.33 -4.92
CA THR A 46 6.70 -4.51 -5.91
C THR A 46 7.46 -5.81 -5.68
N LYS A 47 7.69 -6.21 -4.43
CA LYS A 47 8.32 -7.50 -4.08
C LYS A 47 7.56 -8.69 -4.69
N LEU A 48 6.23 -8.60 -4.76
CA LEU A 48 5.35 -9.65 -5.23
C LEU A 48 5.07 -9.59 -6.73
N ILE A 49 5.47 -8.52 -7.43
CA ILE A 49 5.31 -8.42 -8.88
C ILE A 49 6.11 -9.52 -9.57
N PRO A 50 5.47 -10.29 -10.48
CA PRO A 50 6.14 -11.31 -11.27
C PRO A 50 7.02 -10.68 -12.37
N VAL A 51 8.15 -11.32 -12.65
CA VAL A 51 8.96 -11.03 -13.84
C VAL A 51 8.76 -12.13 -14.86
N SER A 52 8.73 -11.80 -16.15
CA SER A 52 8.57 -12.83 -17.16
C SER A 52 9.85 -13.64 -17.35
N ARG A 53 9.72 -14.96 -17.32
CA ARG A 53 10.84 -15.90 -17.45
C ARG A 53 10.77 -16.69 -18.77
N SER A 54 11.92 -17.13 -19.24
CA SER A 54 12.13 -18.19 -20.21
C SER A 54 12.42 -19.50 -19.46
N LYS A 55 12.62 -20.62 -20.17
CA LYS A 55 12.99 -21.91 -19.56
C LYS A 55 14.26 -21.82 -18.71
N TRP A 56 15.17 -20.88 -19.03
CA TRP A 56 16.51 -20.84 -18.45
C TRP A 56 16.86 -19.51 -17.77
N SER A 57 16.09 -18.44 -17.97
CA SER A 57 16.46 -17.11 -17.50
C SER A 57 15.28 -16.13 -17.43
N VAL A 58 15.43 -15.02 -16.70
CA VAL A 58 14.52 -13.87 -16.81
C VAL A 58 14.66 -13.26 -18.20
N ARG A 59 13.54 -12.97 -18.87
CA ARG A 59 13.57 -12.38 -20.21
C ARG A 59 14.15 -10.97 -20.15
N ASN A 60 15.04 -10.63 -21.08
CA ASN A 60 15.62 -9.30 -21.20
C ASN A 60 14.57 -8.32 -21.78
N LYS A 61 13.76 -7.74 -20.89
CA LYS A 61 12.79 -6.68 -21.17
C LYS A 61 12.58 -5.84 -19.92
N THR A 62 12.00 -4.66 -20.07
CA THR A 62 11.57 -3.86 -18.91
C THR A 62 10.45 -4.59 -18.16
N HIS A 63 10.66 -4.89 -16.89
CA HIS A 63 9.62 -5.44 -16.01
C HIS A 63 9.11 -4.37 -15.07
N ALA A 64 7.83 -4.44 -14.71
CA ALA A 64 7.24 -3.52 -13.75
C ALA A 64 8.00 -3.50 -12.43
N LYS A 65 8.46 -4.68 -11.98
CA LYS A 65 9.23 -4.88 -10.74
C LYS A 65 10.46 -3.99 -10.64
N ASP A 66 11.11 -3.73 -11.76
CA ASP A 66 12.39 -3.02 -11.83
C ASP A 66 12.21 -1.59 -12.36
N SER A 67 10.98 -1.08 -12.35
CA SER A 67 10.61 0.20 -12.94
C SER A 67 9.65 0.98 -12.05
N ASN A 68 9.43 2.25 -12.38
CA ASN A 68 8.40 3.05 -11.73
C ASN A 68 7.00 2.71 -12.31
N TRP A 69 6.45 1.58 -11.84
CA TRP A 69 5.23 0.97 -12.39
C TRP A 69 3.93 1.58 -11.86
N SER A 70 3.97 2.38 -10.80
CA SER A 70 2.77 2.85 -10.10
C SER A 70 2.62 4.38 -10.09
N LYS A 71 1.39 4.80 -9.82
CA LYS A 71 1.04 6.14 -9.34
C LYS A 71 0.15 5.98 -8.10
N SER A 72 0.11 6.99 -7.25
CA SER A 72 -0.75 7.01 -6.07
C SER A 72 -1.75 8.14 -6.14
N GLU A 73 -2.95 7.89 -5.62
CA GLU A 73 -3.99 8.91 -5.43
C GLU A 73 -4.28 9.02 -3.95
N LYS A 74 -4.16 10.24 -3.42
CA LYS A 74 -4.40 10.54 -2.01
C LYS A 74 -5.90 10.71 -1.78
N MET A 75 -6.39 10.20 -0.65
CA MET A 75 -7.76 10.42 -0.20
C MET A 75 -7.78 10.63 1.30
N ASN A 76 -8.89 11.16 1.84
CA ASN A 76 -8.98 11.32 3.29
C ASN A 76 -8.87 9.95 3.98
N LEU A 77 -7.98 9.85 4.96
CA LEU A 77 -7.69 8.64 5.73
C LEU A 77 -7.33 7.43 4.86
N GLY A 78 -6.73 7.68 3.69
CA GLY A 78 -6.35 6.59 2.80
C GLY A 78 -5.56 7.01 1.56
N PHE A 79 -5.29 6.02 0.72
CA PHE A 79 -4.71 6.22 -0.60
C PHE A 79 -5.07 5.05 -1.51
N ARG A 80 -4.94 5.26 -2.83
CA ARG A 80 -5.04 4.21 -3.85
C ARG A 80 -3.72 4.08 -4.59
N ILE A 81 -3.33 2.86 -4.90
CA ILE A 81 -2.20 2.57 -5.78
C ILE A 81 -2.76 2.10 -7.12
N LEU A 82 -2.35 2.78 -8.18
CA LEU A 82 -2.78 2.51 -9.54
C LEU A 82 -1.58 2.21 -10.42
N ALA A 83 -1.77 1.40 -11.45
CA ALA A 83 -0.74 1.17 -12.44
C ALA A 83 -0.47 2.44 -13.27
N ARG A 84 0.80 2.70 -13.55
CA ARG A 84 1.24 3.74 -14.47
C ARG A 84 1.08 3.25 -15.91
N GLY A 85 0.80 4.17 -16.82
CA GLY A 85 0.58 3.88 -18.24
C GLY A 85 -0.88 3.54 -18.60
N GLY A 86 -1.75 3.24 -17.63
CA GLY A 86 -3.18 3.02 -17.89
C GLY A 86 -3.46 1.74 -18.68
N ALA A 87 -4.28 1.82 -19.73
CA ALA A 87 -4.69 0.68 -20.54
C ALA A 87 -3.50 -0.06 -21.17
N ALA A 88 -3.61 -1.38 -21.33
CA ALA A 88 -2.54 -2.30 -21.79
C ALA A 88 -1.90 -1.94 -23.15
N ASN A 89 -2.56 -1.11 -23.95
CA ASN A 89 -2.10 -0.69 -25.28
C ASN A 89 -1.34 0.65 -25.27
N LYS A 90 -1.17 1.29 -24.10
CA LYS A 90 -0.46 2.58 -23.99
C LYS A 90 1.03 2.37 -23.69
N LYS A 91 1.86 3.28 -24.21
CA LYS A 91 3.32 3.27 -23.98
C LYS A 91 3.60 3.40 -22.48
N GLY A 92 4.43 2.52 -21.94
CA GLY A 92 4.75 2.47 -20.50
C GLY A 92 3.71 1.77 -19.64
N SER A 93 2.65 1.20 -20.24
CA SER A 93 1.74 0.29 -19.55
C SER A 93 2.34 -1.11 -19.48
N PHE A 94 2.10 -1.78 -18.37
CA PHE A 94 2.34 -3.22 -18.25
C PHE A 94 0.98 -3.89 -18.35
N GLY A 95 0.69 -4.56 -19.46
CA GLY A 95 -0.67 -4.99 -19.80
C GLY A 95 -1.38 -5.90 -18.78
N TYR A 96 -0.65 -6.52 -17.86
CA TYR A 96 -1.21 -7.32 -16.76
C TYR A 96 -1.51 -6.50 -15.49
N LEU A 97 -1.03 -5.24 -15.43
CA LEU A 97 -1.32 -4.29 -14.36
C LEU A 97 -2.57 -3.45 -14.64
N VAL A 98 -3.27 -3.67 -15.77
CA VAL A 98 -4.59 -3.04 -16.00
C VAL A 98 -5.57 -3.45 -14.90
N PHE A 99 -5.44 -4.67 -14.39
CA PHE A 99 -6.11 -5.16 -13.20
C PHE A 99 -5.04 -5.52 -12.15
N PRO A 100 -4.52 -4.55 -11.36
CA PRO A 100 -3.38 -4.79 -10.46
C PRO A 100 -3.65 -5.88 -9.41
N ASN A 101 -4.89 -5.96 -8.93
CA ASN A 101 -5.31 -7.02 -8.00
C ASN A 101 -5.25 -8.37 -8.69
N GLU A 102 -5.82 -8.50 -9.88
CA GLU A 102 -5.81 -9.79 -10.57
C GLU A 102 -4.43 -10.14 -11.15
N GLY A 103 -3.63 -9.14 -11.51
CA GLY A 103 -2.35 -9.34 -12.22
C GLY A 103 -2.51 -10.03 -13.57
N ARG A 104 -3.70 -9.93 -14.18
CA ARG A 104 -4.11 -10.71 -15.34
C ARG A 104 -4.04 -9.90 -16.63
N GLY A 105 -3.67 -10.54 -17.72
CA GLY A 105 -3.65 -9.94 -19.05
C GLY A 105 -3.69 -10.99 -20.16
N SER A 106 -3.72 -10.56 -21.42
CA SER A 106 -3.82 -11.46 -22.59
C SER A 106 -2.73 -12.56 -22.64
N HIS A 107 -1.56 -12.28 -22.05
CA HIS A 107 -0.43 -13.22 -21.97
C HIS A 107 -0.15 -13.71 -20.54
N ASN A 108 -1.02 -13.40 -19.58
CA ASN A 108 -0.95 -13.85 -18.19
C ASN A 108 -2.37 -14.11 -17.67
N PRO A 109 -3.00 -15.25 -18.00
CA PRO A 109 -4.41 -15.50 -17.73
C PRO A 109 -4.71 -15.90 -16.27
N LEU A 110 -3.68 -16.18 -15.47
CA LEU A 110 -3.82 -16.60 -14.08
C LEU A 110 -3.84 -15.40 -13.14
N GLU A 111 -4.80 -15.41 -12.22
CA GLU A 111 -4.91 -14.41 -11.17
C GLU A 111 -3.78 -14.57 -10.14
N GLN A 112 -3.09 -13.48 -9.79
CA GLN A 112 -1.91 -13.52 -8.92
C GLN A 112 -2.07 -12.76 -7.60
N ARG A 113 -3.05 -11.84 -7.47
CA ARG A 113 -3.35 -11.14 -6.20
C ARG A 113 -2.15 -10.51 -5.52
N PHE A 114 -1.16 -10.08 -6.29
CA PHE A 114 0.08 -9.55 -5.73
C PHE A 114 -0.16 -8.16 -5.10
N ALA A 115 -1.06 -7.35 -5.66
CA ALA A 115 -1.40 -6.05 -5.08
C ALA A 115 -2.14 -6.20 -3.74
N GLU A 116 -3.16 -7.06 -3.68
CA GLU A 116 -3.90 -7.37 -2.45
C GLU A 116 -2.96 -7.91 -1.36
N ARG A 117 -2.17 -8.95 -1.69
CA ARG A 117 -1.19 -9.51 -0.75
C ARG A 117 -0.14 -8.49 -0.32
N GLY A 118 0.29 -7.61 -1.22
CA GLY A 118 1.22 -6.53 -0.91
C GLY A 118 0.63 -5.55 0.11
N ILE A 119 -0.64 -5.17 -0.04
CA ILE A 119 -1.34 -4.33 0.97
C ILE A 119 -1.48 -5.05 2.30
N VAL A 120 -1.84 -6.34 2.29
CA VAL A 120 -1.93 -7.16 3.52
C VAL A 120 -0.57 -7.21 4.24
N ASN A 121 0.53 -7.39 3.50
CA ASN A 121 1.89 -7.42 4.03
C ASN A 121 2.36 -6.03 4.52
N ALA A 122 1.90 -4.95 3.88
CA ALA A 122 2.23 -3.59 4.27
C ALA A 122 1.55 -3.17 5.56
N ARG A 123 0.35 -3.70 5.84
CA ARG A 123 -0.52 -3.26 6.94
C ARG A 123 0.19 -3.15 8.30
N PRO A 124 0.96 -4.15 8.79
CA PRO A 124 1.62 -4.03 10.10
C PRO A 124 2.64 -2.88 10.16
N ARG A 125 3.39 -2.67 9.06
CA ARG A 125 4.38 -1.58 8.96
C ARG A 125 3.70 -0.22 8.92
N ILE A 126 2.63 -0.07 8.14
CA ILE A 126 1.84 1.18 8.06
C ILE A 126 1.23 1.52 9.42
N LEU A 127 0.64 0.54 10.10
CA LEU A 127 0.10 0.74 11.45
C LEU A 127 1.20 1.16 12.44
N GLY A 128 2.38 0.55 12.36
CA GLY A 128 3.54 0.96 13.17
C GLY A 128 3.94 2.42 12.96
N GLU A 129 3.97 2.90 11.72
CA GLU A 129 4.27 4.31 11.44
C GLU A 129 3.15 5.27 11.90
N LEU A 130 1.89 4.84 11.81
CA LEU A 130 0.76 5.61 12.36
C LEU A 130 0.88 5.76 13.88
N HIS A 131 1.13 4.68 14.62
CA HIS A 131 1.31 4.75 16.07
C HIS A 131 2.46 5.69 16.45
N LYS A 132 3.63 5.54 15.84
CA LYS A 132 4.78 6.43 16.08
C LYS A 132 4.45 7.90 15.83
N GLY A 133 3.78 8.19 14.72
CA GLY A 133 3.44 9.57 14.37
C GLY A 133 2.40 10.17 15.30
N VAL A 134 1.44 9.38 15.76
CA VAL A 134 0.46 9.81 16.77
C VAL A 134 1.12 10.05 18.12
N ASP A 135 1.97 9.13 18.58
CA ASP A 135 2.68 9.27 19.85
C ASP A 135 3.59 10.51 19.85
N LYS A 136 4.26 10.79 18.74
CA LYS A 136 5.07 12.00 18.58
C LYS A 136 4.25 13.29 18.75
N VAL A 137 3.06 13.36 18.16
CA VAL A 137 2.20 14.55 18.31
C VAL A 137 1.69 14.68 19.75
N LEU A 138 1.45 13.57 20.44
CA LEU A 138 1.06 13.60 21.86
C LEU A 138 2.20 14.11 22.74
N GLU A 139 3.45 13.71 22.47
CA GLU A 139 4.64 14.21 23.18
C GLU A 139 4.91 15.71 22.94
N GLU A 140 4.56 16.24 21.77
CA GLU A 140 4.78 17.65 21.44
C GLU A 140 3.74 18.60 22.10
N GLU A 141 2.64 18.07 22.62
CA GLU A 141 1.52 18.85 23.16
C GLU A 141 1.35 18.76 24.68
N LEU A 142 2.13 17.88 25.34
CA LEU A 142 2.20 17.69 26.80
C LEU A 142 3.44 18.36 27.38
#